data_AF-A0A937PBP4-F1
#
_entry.id   AF-A0A937PBP4-F1
#
_cell.length_a   1.000
_cell.length_b   1.000
_cell.length_c   1.000
_cell.angle_alpha   90.00
_cell.angle_beta   90.00
_cell.angle_gamma   90.00
#
_symmetry.space_group_name_H-M   'P 1'
#
loop_
_entity.id
_entity.type
_entity.pdbx_description
1 polymer ?
#
loop_
_entity_poly.entity_id
_entity_poly.type
_entity_poly.pdbx_seq_one_letter_code
_entity_poly.pdbx_strand_id
1 'polypeptide(L)'
;MGDLEIHFHYPDEQDLSGYRRSLFLPHGIAKTEYSMGDNKITREVFASAPDDAIVIHLKSSEKGGLNMGLHFTRNRDAMWDAEGNRLFLSGQIIDTLDSQRGPAGENMIFHAQANIVDHDGNLSVQGDHLHLDGASKATIFLTAATDYNFSQLNWDRNIDPRKTCNDILEKASARGYEKIKKDHIAEHSEIFNRMEFELEKLTEDTIPTDQRLQHVIDGGYDPHLIALYFQYGGYLLMNSSRSPGILPANLQGVWNEHISAPWNSDYHVNINLQMNYWPAEVCNLHETVEPLIRFIDRNREPGRETAREMYDANGWTMHHITNIFGFTALADAIHWGMFPMGASWMCLSVWRHFEYTMDTTYLAESCHDSRYRS
;
A
#
# COMPACT_ATOMS: atom_id res chain seq x y z
N MET A 1 0.50 0.02 -10.20
CA MET A 1 -0.31 -1.05 -10.84
C MET A 1 -1.24 -0.47 -11.89
N GLY A 2 -2.26 0.30 -11.51
CA GLY A 2 -3.30 0.86 -12.39
C GLY A 2 -4.56 1.09 -11.57
N ASP A 3 -5.70 1.30 -12.22
CA ASP A 3 -6.98 1.56 -11.57
C ASP A 3 -7.99 0.44 -11.86
N LEU A 4 -8.83 0.12 -10.88
CA LEU A 4 -10.07 -0.64 -11.10
C LEU A 4 -11.21 0.36 -11.18
N GLU A 5 -11.82 0.50 -12.35
CA GLU A 5 -12.94 1.38 -12.57
C GLU A 5 -14.27 0.63 -12.37
N ILE A 6 -15.21 1.28 -11.67
CA ILE A 6 -16.57 0.77 -11.49
C ILE A 6 -17.53 1.84 -11.99
N HIS A 7 -18.13 1.59 -13.14
CA HIS A 7 -19.06 2.48 -13.82
C HIS A 7 -20.49 2.08 -13.45
N PHE A 8 -21.13 2.87 -12.59
CA PHE A 8 -22.53 2.63 -12.22
C PHE A 8 -23.47 3.15 -13.30
N HIS A 9 -24.45 2.34 -13.68
CA HIS A 9 -25.48 2.68 -14.66
C HIS A 9 -26.80 2.91 -13.94
N TYR A 10 -27.25 4.16 -13.95
CA TYR A 10 -28.54 4.56 -13.42
C TYR A 10 -29.50 4.89 -14.57
N PRO A 11 -30.81 4.68 -14.40
CA PRO A 11 -31.81 5.26 -15.28
C PRO A 11 -31.65 6.78 -15.39
N ASP A 12 -32.01 7.36 -16.52
CA ASP A 12 -32.05 8.81 -16.71
C ASP A 12 -32.96 9.49 -15.65
N GLU A 13 -32.68 10.76 -15.34
CA GLU A 13 -33.49 11.61 -14.43
C GLU A 13 -33.45 11.24 -12.94
N GLN A 14 -32.47 10.47 -12.46
CA GLN A 14 -32.27 10.26 -11.02
C GLN A 14 -31.34 11.31 -10.39
N ASP A 15 -31.82 11.98 -9.34
CA ASP A 15 -31.03 12.92 -8.57
C ASP A 15 -30.13 12.22 -7.55
N LEU A 16 -28.86 12.62 -7.51
CA LEU A 16 -27.91 12.24 -6.46
C LEU A 16 -28.18 13.06 -5.20
N SER A 17 -28.34 12.39 -4.06
CA SER A 17 -28.50 13.06 -2.77
C SER A 17 -27.82 12.30 -1.63
N GLY A 18 -27.67 12.96 -0.48
CA GLY A 18 -27.17 12.34 0.74
C GLY A 18 -25.75 11.77 0.66
N TYR A 19 -24.92 12.27 -0.28
CA TYR A 19 -23.57 11.78 -0.47
C TYR A 19 -22.70 12.00 0.77
N ARG A 20 -22.08 10.93 1.25
CA ARG A 20 -21.08 10.94 2.32
C ARG A 20 -19.98 9.94 2.00
N ARG A 21 -18.72 10.35 2.20
CA ARG A 21 -17.59 9.45 2.25
C ARG A 21 -16.82 9.61 3.54
N SER A 22 -16.24 8.54 4.05
CA SER A 22 -15.44 8.54 5.27
C SER A 22 -14.39 7.43 5.23
N LEU A 23 -13.31 7.60 5.99
CA LEU A 23 -12.37 6.55 6.33
C LEU A 23 -12.38 6.41 7.85
N PHE A 24 -12.87 5.28 8.35
CA PHE A 24 -12.92 5.04 9.79
C PHE A 24 -11.61 4.39 10.23
N LEU A 25 -10.68 5.21 10.75
CA LEU A 25 -9.32 4.77 11.10
C LEU A 25 -9.29 3.56 12.05
N PRO A 26 -10.12 3.46 13.12
CA PRO A 26 -10.04 2.32 14.02
C PRO A 26 -10.29 0.96 13.38
N HIS A 27 -11.03 0.91 12.27
CA HIS A 27 -11.29 -0.32 11.53
C HIS A 27 -10.56 -0.40 10.19
N GLY A 28 -9.91 0.69 9.74
CA GLY A 28 -9.34 0.79 8.41
C GLY A 28 -10.32 0.51 7.26
N ILE A 29 -11.57 0.98 7.37
CA ILE A 29 -12.61 0.80 6.35
C ILE A 29 -13.01 2.15 5.78
N ALA A 30 -12.87 2.29 4.46
CA ALA A 30 -13.44 3.40 3.72
C ALA A 30 -14.91 3.09 3.39
N LYS A 31 -15.79 4.05 3.63
CA LYS A 31 -17.23 3.93 3.35
C LYS A 31 -17.71 5.08 2.48
N THR A 32 -18.49 4.76 1.45
CA THR A 32 -19.24 5.72 0.64
C THR A 32 -20.73 5.39 0.74
N GLU A 33 -21.57 6.38 0.97
CA GLU A 33 -23.04 6.26 0.98
C GLU A 33 -23.64 7.40 0.19
N TYR A 34 -24.69 7.12 -0.58
CA TYR A 34 -25.49 8.12 -1.29
C TYR A 34 -26.82 7.50 -1.72
N SER A 35 -27.75 8.33 -2.17
CA SER A 35 -28.99 7.89 -2.80
C SER A 35 -29.07 8.36 -4.24
N MET A 36 -29.52 7.48 -5.13
CA MET A 36 -29.94 7.81 -6.49
C MET A 36 -31.45 7.61 -6.57
N GLY A 37 -32.19 8.72 -6.55
CA GLY A 37 -33.63 8.67 -6.25
C GLY A 37 -33.89 8.03 -4.88
N ASP A 38 -34.78 7.03 -4.83
CA ASP A 38 -35.09 6.28 -3.61
C ASP A 38 -34.07 5.17 -3.28
N ASN A 39 -33.18 4.84 -4.22
CA ASN A 39 -32.22 3.77 -4.03
C ASN A 39 -30.99 4.24 -3.26
N LYS A 40 -30.85 3.79 -2.01
CA LYS A 40 -29.67 4.01 -1.17
C LYS A 40 -28.57 3.01 -1.54
N ILE A 41 -27.43 3.55 -1.96
CA ILE A 41 -26.20 2.79 -2.24
C ILE A 41 -25.21 2.93 -1.09
N THR A 42 -24.61 1.81 -0.70
CA THR A 42 -23.48 1.80 0.24
C THR A 42 -22.32 1.00 -0.33
N ARG A 43 -21.12 1.56 -0.27
CA ARG A 43 -19.86 0.91 -0.63
C ARG A 43 -18.92 0.91 0.56
N GLU A 44 -18.37 -0.24 0.89
CA GLU A 44 -17.25 -0.38 1.81
C GLU A 44 -16.02 -0.91 1.08
N VAL A 45 -14.84 -0.35 1.39
CA VAL A 45 -13.55 -0.74 0.81
C VAL A 45 -12.51 -0.86 1.92
N PHE A 46 -11.76 -1.96 1.94
CA PHE A 46 -10.62 -2.16 2.85
C PHE A 46 -9.61 -3.15 2.26
N ALA A 47 -8.36 -3.07 2.70
CA ALA A 47 -7.30 -4.02 2.34
C ALA A 47 -7.06 -4.96 3.52
N SER A 48 -7.50 -6.21 3.41
CA SER A 48 -7.34 -7.23 4.45
C SER A 48 -5.93 -7.81 4.41
N ALA A 49 -5.10 -7.47 5.39
CA ALA A 49 -3.78 -8.09 5.55
C ALA A 49 -3.86 -9.62 5.82
N PRO A 50 -4.80 -10.15 6.63
CA PRO A 50 -4.98 -11.60 6.80
C PRO A 50 -5.31 -12.38 5.53
N ASP A 51 -5.90 -11.72 4.53
CA ASP A 51 -6.35 -12.34 3.27
C ASP A 51 -5.53 -11.92 2.05
N ASP A 52 -4.59 -11.00 2.22
CA ASP A 52 -3.77 -10.40 1.14
C ASP A 52 -4.60 -9.86 -0.05
N ALA A 53 -5.75 -9.27 0.26
CA ALA A 53 -6.73 -8.84 -0.74
C ALA A 53 -7.44 -7.53 -0.34
N ILE A 54 -7.67 -6.69 -1.34
CA ILE A 54 -8.61 -5.58 -1.27
C ILE A 54 -10.03 -6.13 -1.44
N VAL A 55 -10.94 -5.70 -0.57
CA VAL A 55 -12.35 -6.08 -0.57
C VAL A 55 -13.19 -4.85 -0.87
N ILE A 56 -14.09 -4.95 -1.84
CA ILE A 56 -15.07 -3.93 -2.17
C ILE A 56 -16.45 -4.58 -2.01
N HIS A 57 -17.26 -4.05 -1.09
CA HIS A 57 -18.60 -4.56 -0.83
C HIS A 57 -19.65 -3.49 -1.11
N LEU A 58 -20.61 -3.83 -1.95
CA LEU A 58 -21.65 -2.93 -2.46
C LEU A 58 -23.02 -3.46 -2.04
N LYS A 59 -23.89 -2.55 -1.58
CA LYS A 59 -25.31 -2.83 -1.33
C LYS A 59 -26.18 -1.72 -1.90
N SER A 60 -27.35 -2.12 -2.38
CA SER A 60 -28.47 -1.28 -2.81
C SER A 60 -29.65 -1.56 -1.89
N SER A 61 -30.41 -0.54 -1.50
CA SER A 61 -31.65 -0.73 -0.74
C SER A 61 -32.77 -1.30 -1.61
N GLU A 62 -32.73 -1.03 -2.92
CA GLU A 62 -33.67 -1.56 -3.89
C GLU A 62 -33.18 -2.89 -4.45
N LYS A 63 -34.12 -3.84 -4.60
CA LYS A 63 -33.84 -5.11 -5.26
C LYS A 63 -33.53 -4.85 -6.73
N GLY A 64 -32.34 -5.24 -7.17
CA GLY A 64 -31.87 -5.01 -8.53
C GLY A 64 -31.41 -3.58 -8.83
N GLY A 65 -31.14 -2.78 -7.79
CA GLY A 65 -30.70 -1.39 -7.94
C GLY A 65 -29.20 -1.19 -8.23
N LEU A 66 -28.41 -2.26 -8.35
CA LEU A 66 -27.01 -2.22 -8.80
C LEU A 66 -26.91 -2.71 -10.24
N ASN A 67 -26.57 -1.80 -11.14
CA ASN A 67 -26.15 -2.09 -12.52
C ASN A 67 -24.78 -1.43 -12.70
N MET A 68 -23.76 -2.20 -13.05
CA MET A 68 -22.39 -1.68 -13.14
C MET A 68 -21.51 -2.42 -14.14
N GLY A 69 -20.66 -1.67 -14.82
CA GLY A 69 -19.53 -2.17 -15.60
C GLY A 69 -18.22 -2.02 -14.83
N LEU A 70 -17.35 -3.02 -14.89
CA LEU A 70 -16.04 -3.02 -14.25
C LEU A 70 -14.96 -3.36 -15.28
N HIS A 71 -13.86 -2.62 -15.25
CA HIS A 71 -12.65 -2.92 -16.01
C HIS A 71 -11.43 -2.34 -15.31
N PHE A 72 -10.24 -2.84 -15.68
CA PHE A 72 -8.99 -2.27 -15.23
C PHE A 72 -8.45 -1.25 -16.24
N THR A 73 -7.76 -0.21 -15.78
CA THR A 73 -7.03 0.73 -16.64
C THR A 73 -5.58 0.88 -16.20
N ARG A 74 -4.71 1.09 -17.19
CA ARG A 74 -3.30 1.44 -17.02
C ARG A 74 -2.79 2.11 -18.30
N ASN A 75 -2.04 3.19 -18.17
CA ASN A 75 -1.61 4.01 -19.30
C ASN A 75 -0.45 3.43 -20.15
N ARG A 76 0.22 2.36 -19.73
CA ARG A 76 1.36 1.75 -20.45
C ARG A 76 1.59 0.29 -20.04
N ASP A 77 2.22 -0.48 -20.92
CA ASP A 77 2.75 -1.82 -20.64
C ASP A 77 1.70 -2.83 -20.14
N ALA A 78 0.45 -2.69 -20.58
CA ALA A 78 -0.69 -3.41 -20.01
C ALA A 78 -1.51 -4.13 -21.07
N MET A 79 -2.08 -5.26 -20.66
CA MET A 79 -3.12 -6.00 -21.36
C MET A 79 -4.25 -6.29 -20.38
N TRP A 80 -5.48 -6.23 -20.89
CA TRP A 80 -6.70 -6.46 -20.12
C TRP A 80 -7.46 -7.64 -20.69
N ASP A 81 -8.11 -8.39 -19.80
CA ASP A 81 -8.94 -9.52 -20.18
C ASP A 81 -10.00 -9.78 -19.11
N ALA A 82 -11.05 -10.51 -19.47
CA ALA A 82 -12.14 -10.87 -18.59
C ALA A 82 -12.63 -12.30 -18.87
N GLU A 83 -12.82 -13.11 -17.83
CA GLU A 83 -13.32 -14.48 -17.98
C GLU A 83 -14.21 -14.87 -16.81
N GLY A 84 -15.43 -15.32 -17.13
CA GLY A 84 -16.42 -15.74 -16.14
C GLY A 84 -16.76 -14.60 -15.17
N ASN A 85 -16.21 -14.68 -13.96
CA ASN A 85 -16.40 -13.67 -12.92
C ASN A 85 -15.13 -12.89 -12.57
N ARG A 86 -14.10 -12.96 -13.43
CA ARG A 86 -12.75 -12.46 -13.17
C ARG A 86 -12.36 -11.39 -14.18
N LEU A 87 -11.72 -10.34 -13.71
CA LEU A 87 -11.02 -9.33 -14.50
C LEU A 87 -9.52 -9.52 -14.30
N PHE A 88 -8.76 -9.26 -15.35
CA PHE A 88 -7.31 -9.36 -15.35
C PHE A 88 -6.67 -8.10 -15.92
N LEU A 89 -5.59 -7.67 -15.29
CA LEU A 89 -4.62 -6.73 -15.84
C LEU A 89 -3.26 -7.40 -15.76
N SER A 90 -2.64 -7.65 -16.90
CA SER A 90 -1.30 -8.25 -16.99
C SER A 90 -0.35 -7.30 -17.70
N GLY A 91 0.93 -7.35 -17.37
CA GLY A 91 1.90 -6.53 -18.07
C GLY A 91 3.34 -6.83 -17.70
N GLN A 92 4.25 -6.20 -18.43
CA GLN A 92 5.68 -6.30 -18.22
C GLN A 92 6.29 -4.93 -18.39
N ILE A 93 7.01 -4.45 -17.38
CA ILE A 93 7.64 -3.13 -17.44
C ILE A 93 8.71 -3.16 -18.53
N ILE A 94 8.61 -2.23 -19.48
CA ILE A 94 9.60 -2.04 -20.54
C ILE A 94 10.20 -0.65 -20.37
N ASP A 95 11.50 -0.62 -20.09
CA ASP A 95 12.25 0.63 -20.00
C ASP A 95 12.82 1.00 -21.36
N THR A 96 12.71 2.28 -21.70
CA THR A 96 13.36 2.88 -22.87
C THR A 96 14.77 3.32 -22.51
N LEU A 97 15.67 3.37 -23.49
CA LEU A 97 17.05 3.81 -23.27
C LEU A 97 17.05 5.25 -22.74
N ASP A 98 17.68 5.45 -21.59
CA ASP A 98 17.83 6.76 -20.96
C ASP A 98 19.19 6.83 -20.26
N SER A 99 20.01 7.81 -20.63
CA SER A 99 21.35 8.00 -20.06
C SER A 99 21.36 8.21 -18.55
N GLN A 100 20.24 8.63 -17.94
CA GLN A 100 20.11 8.83 -16.50
C GLN A 100 19.40 7.67 -15.79
N ARG A 101 18.70 6.79 -16.52
CA ARG A 101 17.92 5.66 -15.92
C ARG A 101 18.47 4.28 -16.28
N GLY A 102 19.44 4.21 -17.20
CA GLY A 102 20.12 2.99 -17.57
C GLY A 102 19.70 2.41 -18.93
N PRO A 103 20.05 1.14 -19.19
CA PRO A 103 19.80 0.51 -20.47
C PRO A 103 18.29 0.29 -20.70
N ALA A 104 17.89 0.25 -21.98
CA ALA A 104 16.57 -0.22 -22.35
C ALA A 104 16.44 -1.72 -22.06
N GLY A 105 15.22 -2.18 -21.75
CA GLY A 105 14.99 -3.59 -21.57
C GLY A 105 13.65 -3.96 -20.93
N GLU A 106 13.42 -5.25 -20.91
CA GLU A 106 12.33 -5.91 -20.21
C GLU A 106 12.66 -6.11 -18.73
N ASN A 107 11.81 -5.61 -17.85
CA ASN A 107 11.94 -5.69 -16.39
C ASN A 107 10.80 -6.54 -15.80
N MET A 108 10.40 -6.26 -14.55
CA MET A 108 9.38 -6.99 -13.79
C MET A 108 8.07 -7.22 -14.58
N ILE A 109 7.52 -8.42 -14.41
CA ILE A 109 6.16 -8.78 -14.82
C ILE A 109 5.21 -8.50 -13.66
N PHE A 110 4.02 -8.02 -13.97
CA PHE A 110 2.97 -7.76 -12.99
C PHE A 110 1.63 -8.31 -13.44
N HIS A 111 0.80 -8.65 -12.46
CA HIS A 111 -0.57 -9.08 -12.66
C HIS A 111 -1.46 -8.51 -11.56
N ALA A 112 -2.67 -8.06 -11.92
CA ALA A 112 -3.76 -7.78 -11.00
C ALA A 112 -4.98 -8.57 -11.43
N GLN A 113 -5.75 -9.03 -10.46
CA GLN A 113 -6.97 -9.78 -10.68
C GLN A 113 -8.08 -9.25 -9.77
N ALA A 114 -9.30 -9.16 -10.28
CA ALA A 114 -10.50 -8.88 -9.49
C ALA A 114 -11.58 -9.94 -9.75
N ASN A 115 -12.23 -10.45 -8.70
CA ASN A 115 -13.30 -11.44 -8.80
C ASN A 115 -14.60 -10.87 -8.22
N ILE A 116 -15.70 -10.93 -8.96
CA ILE A 116 -17.05 -10.65 -8.45
C ILE A 116 -17.66 -11.98 -8.00
N VAL A 117 -18.02 -12.13 -6.71
CA VAL A 117 -18.43 -13.45 -6.16
C VAL A 117 -19.80 -13.46 -5.50
N ASP A 118 -20.00 -12.71 -4.41
CA ASP A 118 -21.27 -12.71 -3.68
C ASP A 118 -22.21 -11.66 -4.27
N HIS A 119 -22.94 -12.03 -5.32
CA HIS A 119 -23.96 -11.20 -5.96
C HIS A 119 -25.25 -11.96 -6.22
N ASP A 120 -26.34 -11.22 -6.38
CA ASP A 120 -27.68 -11.73 -6.69
C ASP A 120 -28.23 -11.22 -8.03
N GLY A 121 -27.40 -10.51 -8.82
CA GLY A 121 -27.70 -10.10 -10.19
C GLY A 121 -27.17 -11.06 -11.26
N ASN A 122 -27.26 -10.63 -12.51
CA ASN A 122 -26.73 -11.34 -13.68
C ASN A 122 -25.35 -10.80 -14.05
N LEU A 123 -24.35 -11.68 -14.06
CA LEU A 123 -22.97 -11.33 -14.42
C LEU A 123 -22.67 -11.77 -15.85
N SER A 124 -22.06 -10.89 -16.65
CA SER A 124 -21.65 -11.19 -18.02
C SER A 124 -20.30 -10.56 -18.36
N VAL A 125 -19.62 -11.15 -19.35
CA VAL A 125 -18.35 -10.65 -19.90
C VAL A 125 -18.61 -9.97 -21.23
N GLN A 126 -18.05 -8.78 -21.44
CA GLN A 126 -18.08 -8.09 -22.73
C GLN A 126 -16.68 -7.54 -23.04
N GLY A 127 -15.92 -8.23 -23.90
CA GLY A 127 -14.51 -7.90 -24.14
C GLY A 127 -13.70 -8.06 -22.87
N ASP A 128 -13.02 -7.00 -22.45
CA ASP A 128 -12.22 -6.90 -21.22
C ASP A 128 -13.01 -6.32 -20.02
N HIS A 129 -14.34 -6.26 -20.11
CA HIS A 129 -15.23 -5.76 -19.06
C HIS A 129 -16.08 -6.87 -18.43
N LEU A 130 -16.40 -6.69 -17.14
CA LEU A 130 -17.47 -7.41 -16.46
C LEU A 130 -18.67 -6.49 -16.27
N HIS A 131 -19.87 -7.00 -16.56
CA HIS A 131 -21.13 -6.29 -16.34
C HIS A 131 -21.98 -7.08 -15.34
N LEU A 132 -22.36 -6.41 -14.24
CA LEU A 132 -23.31 -6.94 -13.27
C LEU A 132 -24.61 -6.13 -13.36
N ASP A 133 -25.68 -6.79 -13.78
CA ASP A 133 -27.00 -6.18 -13.94
C ASP A 133 -28.01 -6.73 -12.92
N GLY A 134 -28.85 -5.85 -12.38
CA GLY A 134 -29.97 -6.23 -11.53
C GLY A 134 -29.55 -6.87 -10.20
N ALA A 135 -28.42 -6.49 -9.62
CA ALA A 135 -28.02 -6.94 -8.28
C ALA A 135 -28.57 -6.02 -7.17
N SER A 136 -28.76 -6.55 -5.97
CA SER A 136 -28.93 -5.77 -4.73
C SER A 136 -27.66 -5.74 -3.88
N LYS A 137 -26.75 -6.69 -4.09
CA LYS A 137 -25.44 -6.74 -3.45
C LYS A 137 -24.37 -7.27 -4.39
N ALA A 138 -23.13 -6.88 -4.15
CA ALA A 138 -21.96 -7.46 -4.80
C ALA A 138 -20.74 -7.39 -3.87
N THR A 139 -19.94 -8.46 -3.83
CA THR A 139 -18.61 -8.45 -3.24
C THR A 139 -17.56 -8.70 -4.30
N ILE A 140 -16.58 -7.79 -4.38
CA ILE A 140 -15.44 -7.86 -5.29
C ILE A 140 -14.18 -8.05 -4.44
N PHE A 141 -13.39 -9.06 -4.76
CA PHE A 141 -12.05 -9.26 -4.20
C PHE A 141 -10.99 -8.90 -5.25
N LEU A 142 -9.98 -8.14 -4.86
CA LEU A 142 -8.92 -7.62 -5.73
C LEU A 142 -7.56 -7.91 -5.09
N THR A 143 -6.61 -8.41 -5.87
CA THR A 143 -5.19 -8.48 -5.45
C THR A 143 -4.27 -8.23 -6.64
N ALA A 144 -2.99 -8.01 -6.35
CA ALA A 144 -1.95 -7.79 -7.33
C ALA A 144 -0.64 -8.42 -6.88
N ALA A 145 0.13 -8.92 -7.85
CA ALA A 145 1.43 -9.51 -7.62
C ALA A 145 2.41 -9.11 -8.72
N THR A 146 3.68 -9.30 -8.43
CA THR A 146 4.78 -9.16 -9.39
C THR A 146 5.70 -10.37 -9.30
N ASP A 147 6.64 -10.49 -10.23
CA ASP A 147 7.70 -11.50 -10.17
C ASP A 147 8.92 -11.01 -9.37
N TYR A 148 8.76 -9.97 -8.55
CA TYR A 148 9.83 -9.46 -7.68
C TYR A 148 10.21 -10.48 -6.60
N ASN A 149 11.51 -10.73 -6.49
CA ASN A 149 12.12 -11.57 -5.47
C ASN A 149 13.00 -10.71 -4.55
N PHE A 150 12.47 -10.40 -3.37
CA PHE A 150 13.15 -9.60 -2.36
C PHE A 150 14.51 -10.16 -1.93
N SER A 151 14.65 -11.49 -1.86
CA SER A 151 15.92 -12.12 -1.48
C SER A 151 17.03 -11.90 -2.51
N GLN A 152 16.65 -11.71 -3.77
CA GLN A 152 17.57 -11.42 -4.88
C GLN A 152 17.74 -9.92 -5.11
N LEU A 153 16.92 -9.08 -4.48
CA LEU A 153 16.75 -7.66 -4.84
C LEU A 153 16.57 -7.49 -6.36
N ASN A 154 15.82 -8.40 -6.97
CA ASN A 154 15.61 -8.45 -8.40
C ASN A 154 14.35 -9.27 -8.72
N TRP A 155 13.89 -9.28 -9.96
CA TRP A 155 12.82 -10.18 -10.39
C TRP A 155 13.34 -11.60 -10.63
N ASP A 156 12.45 -12.59 -10.45
CA ASP A 156 12.69 -14.00 -10.68
C ASP A 156 11.57 -14.56 -11.55
N ARG A 157 11.90 -14.92 -12.80
CA ARG A 157 10.91 -15.40 -13.79
C ARG A 157 10.25 -16.74 -13.41
N ASN A 158 10.72 -17.41 -12.36
CA ASN A 158 10.04 -18.58 -11.80
C ASN A 158 8.85 -18.23 -10.91
N ILE A 159 8.72 -16.96 -10.49
CA ILE A 159 7.55 -16.45 -9.78
C ILE A 159 6.49 -16.10 -10.83
N ASP A 160 5.34 -16.75 -10.76
CA ASP A 160 4.19 -16.48 -11.62
C ASP A 160 3.18 -15.55 -10.91
N PRO A 161 3.10 -14.26 -11.28
CA PRO A 161 2.21 -13.31 -10.61
C PRO A 161 0.72 -13.64 -10.81
N ARG A 162 0.35 -14.25 -11.94
CA ARG A 162 -1.02 -14.67 -12.22
C ARG A 162 -1.42 -15.80 -11.29
N LYS A 163 -0.56 -16.80 -11.13
CA LYS A 163 -0.80 -17.90 -10.19
C LYS A 163 -0.95 -17.37 -8.76
N THR A 164 -0.06 -16.47 -8.33
CA THR A 164 -0.12 -15.85 -7.00
C THR A 164 -1.47 -15.16 -6.76
N CYS A 165 -1.93 -14.33 -7.71
CA CYS A 165 -3.22 -13.65 -7.59
C CYS A 165 -4.39 -14.64 -7.53
N ASN A 166 -4.39 -15.67 -8.38
CA ASN A 166 -5.44 -16.68 -8.39
C ASN A 166 -5.51 -17.44 -7.05
N ASP A 167 -4.37 -17.89 -6.51
CA ASP A 167 -4.31 -18.62 -5.24
C ASP A 167 -4.83 -17.77 -4.06
N ILE A 168 -4.49 -16.47 -4.02
CA ILE A 168 -4.97 -15.53 -3.01
C ILE A 168 -6.49 -15.37 -3.12
N LEU A 169 -7.00 -15.06 -4.31
CA LEU A 169 -8.41 -14.75 -4.50
C LEU A 169 -9.32 -15.97 -4.39
N GLU A 170 -8.86 -17.18 -4.74
CA GLU A 170 -9.61 -18.41 -4.49
C GLU A 170 -9.83 -18.62 -2.98
N LYS A 171 -8.77 -18.44 -2.17
CA LYS A 171 -8.87 -18.55 -0.70
C LYS A 171 -9.78 -17.47 -0.13
N ALA A 172 -9.60 -16.21 -0.49
CA ALA A 172 -10.41 -15.11 0.01
C ALA A 172 -11.89 -15.27 -0.37
N SER A 173 -12.17 -15.62 -1.63
CA SER A 173 -13.54 -15.81 -2.12
C SER A 173 -14.29 -16.92 -1.37
N ALA A 174 -13.60 -17.98 -0.96
CA ALA A 174 -14.20 -19.09 -0.21
C ALA A 174 -14.59 -18.74 1.23
N ARG A 175 -14.02 -17.67 1.83
CA ARG A 175 -14.31 -17.27 3.22
C ARG A 175 -15.54 -16.38 3.34
N GLY A 176 -15.86 -15.62 2.29
CA GLY A 176 -16.97 -14.68 2.26
C GLY A 176 -16.70 -13.37 3.00
N TYR A 177 -17.43 -12.32 2.61
CA TYR A 177 -17.24 -10.95 3.07
C TYR A 177 -17.33 -10.77 4.60
N GLU A 178 -18.37 -11.32 5.25
CA GLU A 178 -18.60 -11.09 6.68
C GLU A 178 -17.46 -11.65 7.55
N LYS A 179 -16.90 -12.80 7.17
CA LYS A 179 -15.78 -13.41 7.89
C LYS A 179 -14.49 -12.62 7.66
N ILE A 180 -14.22 -12.21 6.42
CA ILE A 180 -13.04 -11.40 6.09
C ILE A 180 -13.09 -10.04 6.77
N LYS A 181 -14.23 -9.34 6.73
CA LYS A 181 -14.40 -8.06 7.42
C LYS A 181 -14.18 -8.19 8.92
N LYS A 182 -14.73 -9.23 9.56
CA LYS A 182 -14.53 -9.47 10.99
C LYS A 182 -13.05 -9.65 11.33
N ASP A 183 -12.33 -10.45 10.55
CA ASP A 183 -10.93 -10.77 10.84
C ASP A 183 -10.00 -9.60 10.51
N HIS A 184 -10.28 -8.85 9.44
CA HIS A 184 -9.65 -7.56 9.14
C HIS A 184 -9.80 -6.58 10.30
N ILE A 185 -11.03 -6.38 10.79
CA ILE A 185 -11.28 -5.45 11.91
C ILE A 185 -10.52 -5.90 13.16
N ALA A 186 -10.55 -7.20 13.48
CA ALA A 186 -9.85 -7.73 14.65
C ALA A 186 -8.35 -7.46 14.57
N GLU A 187 -7.72 -7.79 13.45
CA GLU A 187 -6.28 -7.61 13.22
C GLU A 187 -5.90 -6.12 13.20
N HIS A 188 -6.61 -5.30 12.43
CA HIS A 188 -6.34 -3.87 12.33
C HIS A 188 -6.49 -3.17 13.68
N SER A 189 -7.60 -3.43 14.38
CA SER A 189 -7.93 -2.78 15.65
C SER A 189 -6.96 -3.19 16.76
N GLU A 190 -6.41 -4.41 16.73
CA GLU A 190 -5.42 -4.88 17.70
C GLU A 190 -4.15 -4.02 17.69
N ILE A 191 -3.73 -3.54 16.53
CA ILE A 191 -2.58 -2.66 16.37
C ILE A 191 -2.99 -1.20 16.60
N PHE A 192 -4.01 -0.73 15.89
CA PHE A 192 -4.41 0.68 15.90
C PHE A 192 -4.81 1.18 17.29
N ASN A 193 -5.55 0.38 18.07
CA ASN A 193 -6.07 0.80 19.38
C ASN A 193 -5.04 0.74 20.51
N ARG A 194 -3.77 0.41 20.24
CA ARG A 194 -2.70 0.43 21.25
C ARG A 194 -2.33 1.84 21.70
N MET A 195 -2.68 2.84 20.90
CA MET A 195 -2.41 4.24 21.17
C MET A 195 -3.70 5.05 20.95
N GLU A 196 -4.17 5.67 22.02
CA GLU A 196 -5.28 6.62 21.99
C GLU A 196 -4.75 8.00 22.37
N PHE A 197 -5.19 9.02 21.65
CA PHE A 197 -4.76 10.39 21.87
C PHE A 197 -5.94 11.34 21.73
N GLU A 198 -6.28 11.98 22.84
CA GLU A 198 -7.41 12.88 22.96
C GLU A 198 -6.93 14.17 23.62
N LEU A 199 -7.20 15.31 22.97
CA LEU A 199 -6.90 16.64 23.51
C LEU A 199 -8.13 17.25 24.20
N GLU A 200 -9.31 17.05 23.61
CA GLU A 200 -10.59 17.50 24.14
C GLU A 200 -11.66 16.44 23.87
N LYS A 201 -12.69 16.40 24.73
CA LYS A 201 -13.76 15.43 24.62
C LYS A 201 -14.52 15.60 23.31
N LEU A 202 -14.51 14.58 22.47
CA LEU A 202 -15.26 14.59 21.21
C LEU A 202 -16.77 14.64 21.51
N THR A 203 -17.43 15.74 21.13
CA THR A 203 -18.89 15.74 20.91
C THR A 203 -19.20 15.17 19.53
N GLU A 204 -20.46 14.83 19.24
CA GLU A 204 -20.83 14.36 17.90
C GLU A 204 -20.34 15.35 16.83
N ASP A 205 -19.39 14.90 16.00
CA ASP A 205 -18.72 15.74 14.99
C ASP A 205 -19.28 15.39 13.61
N THR A 206 -19.98 16.36 13.03
CA THR A 206 -20.55 16.26 11.69
C THR A 206 -19.79 17.11 10.66
N ILE A 207 -18.70 17.79 11.06
CA ILE A 207 -17.97 18.71 10.19
C ILE A 207 -17.00 17.90 9.30
N PRO A 208 -17.09 18.02 7.96
CA PRO A 208 -16.15 17.37 7.05
C PRO A 208 -14.69 17.78 7.29
N THR A 209 -13.76 16.83 7.16
CA THR A 209 -12.33 17.04 7.47
C THR A 209 -11.69 18.18 6.66
N ASP A 210 -12.13 18.41 5.42
CA ASP A 210 -11.69 19.52 4.57
C ASP A 210 -12.11 20.89 5.13
N GLN A 211 -13.32 21.00 5.68
CA GLN A 211 -13.78 22.23 6.34
C GLN A 211 -13.05 22.48 7.66
N ARG A 212 -12.74 21.42 8.41
CA ARG A 212 -11.92 21.51 9.63
C ARG A 212 -10.50 22.00 9.32
N LEU A 213 -9.90 21.46 8.25
CA LEU A 213 -8.60 21.91 7.78
C LEU A 213 -8.65 23.39 7.35
N GLN A 214 -9.69 23.79 6.61
CA GLN A 214 -9.86 25.18 6.22
C GLN A 214 -9.99 26.10 7.44
N HIS A 215 -10.73 25.70 8.48
CA HIS A 215 -10.83 26.46 9.73
C HIS A 215 -9.47 26.70 10.39
N VAL A 216 -8.59 25.70 10.44
CA VAL A 216 -7.23 25.85 10.98
C VAL A 216 -6.36 26.75 10.08
N ILE A 217 -6.47 26.63 8.75
CA ILE A 217 -5.78 27.52 7.80
C ILE A 217 -6.18 28.99 8.02
N ASP A 218 -7.46 29.23 8.33
CA ASP A 218 -7.99 30.57 8.61
C ASP A 218 -7.60 31.10 10.01
N GLY A 219 -6.75 30.37 10.76
CA GLY A 219 -6.25 30.75 12.08
C GLY A 219 -7.09 30.23 13.25
N GLY A 220 -8.07 29.36 12.97
CA GLY A 220 -8.84 28.65 13.98
C GLY A 220 -8.03 27.61 14.74
N TYR A 221 -8.51 27.23 15.92
CA TYR A 221 -7.93 26.14 16.71
C TYR A 221 -8.87 24.94 16.68
N ASP A 222 -8.35 23.79 16.23
CA ASP A 222 -9.12 22.56 16.18
C ASP A 222 -8.35 21.38 16.82
N PRO A 223 -8.63 21.07 18.10
CA PRO A 223 -7.93 20.01 18.83
C PRO A 223 -8.22 18.60 18.29
N HIS A 224 -9.41 18.32 17.73
CA HIS A 224 -9.63 16.97 17.18
C HIS A 224 -9.04 16.80 15.78
N LEU A 225 -8.79 17.87 15.00
CA LEU A 225 -8.01 17.73 13.77
C LEU A 225 -6.55 17.40 14.10
N ILE A 226 -5.99 17.98 15.16
CA ILE A 226 -4.64 17.63 15.65
C ILE A 226 -4.59 16.17 16.08
N ALA A 227 -5.56 15.72 16.88
CA ALA A 227 -5.62 14.33 17.32
C ALA A 227 -5.83 13.36 16.15
N LEU A 228 -6.70 13.71 15.19
CA LEU A 228 -6.91 12.94 13.97
C LEU A 228 -5.63 12.85 13.14
N TYR A 229 -4.90 13.95 12.96
CA TYR A 229 -3.67 13.98 12.18
C TYR A 229 -2.57 13.11 12.80
N PHE A 230 -2.45 13.13 14.14
CA PHE A 230 -1.53 12.26 14.87
C PHE A 230 -1.87 10.77 14.66
N GLN A 231 -3.14 10.40 14.85
CA GLN A 231 -3.63 9.03 14.62
C GLN A 231 -3.50 8.60 13.16
N TYR A 232 -3.68 9.54 12.22
CA TYR A 232 -3.53 9.27 10.80
C TYR A 232 -2.09 8.90 10.42
N GLY A 233 -1.08 9.47 11.09
CA GLY A 233 0.31 9.04 10.91
C GLY A 233 0.54 7.56 11.26
N GLY A 234 -0.01 7.11 12.38
CA GLY A 234 0.04 5.70 12.78
C GLY A 234 -0.72 4.79 11.81
N TYR A 235 -1.92 5.21 11.39
CA TYR A 235 -2.69 4.53 10.35
C TYR A 235 -1.89 4.39 9.04
N LEU A 236 -1.22 5.43 8.57
CA LEU A 236 -0.48 5.37 7.31
C LEU A 236 0.72 4.42 7.41
N LEU A 237 1.50 4.48 8.51
CA LEU A 237 2.66 3.60 8.68
C LEU A 237 2.23 2.13 8.77
N MET A 238 1.23 1.81 9.59
CA MET A 238 0.75 0.43 9.71
C MET A 238 0.17 -0.10 8.40
N ASN A 239 -0.41 0.73 7.53
CA ASN A 239 -0.96 0.27 6.25
C ASN A 239 0.03 0.36 5.07
N SER A 240 1.29 0.72 5.32
CA SER A 240 2.34 0.80 4.28
C SER A 240 3.60 0.01 4.60
N SER A 241 3.77 -0.49 5.83
CA SER A 241 4.96 -1.24 6.22
C SER A 241 4.62 -2.29 7.27
N ARG A 242 3.96 -3.38 6.90
CA ARG A 242 3.81 -4.58 7.73
C ARG A 242 3.41 -5.77 6.88
N SER A 243 3.50 -6.98 7.45
CA SER A 243 3.04 -8.20 6.78
C SER A 243 1.58 -8.09 6.32
N PRO A 244 1.23 -8.58 5.12
CA PRO A 244 2.07 -9.37 4.20
C PRO A 244 3.06 -8.54 3.34
N GLY A 245 3.09 -7.22 3.48
CA GLY A 245 4.06 -6.34 2.82
C GLY A 245 5.52 -6.71 3.16
N ILE A 246 6.36 -6.71 2.12
CA ILE A 246 7.77 -7.14 2.20
C ILE A 246 8.77 -5.99 2.11
N LEU A 247 8.33 -4.81 1.65
CA LEU A 247 9.13 -3.61 1.51
C LEU A 247 8.71 -2.55 2.55
N PRO A 248 9.62 -1.65 2.95
CA PRO A 248 9.29 -0.54 3.81
C PRO A 248 8.47 0.54 3.09
N ALA A 249 7.87 1.43 3.87
CA ALA A 249 7.16 2.61 3.38
C ALA A 249 8.12 3.55 2.64
N ASN A 250 7.88 3.78 1.36
CA ASN A 250 8.68 4.69 0.54
C ASN A 250 8.26 6.16 0.75
N LEU A 251 8.72 7.09 -0.10
CA LEU A 251 8.34 8.51 -0.03
C LEU A 251 6.82 8.78 -0.03
N GLN A 252 6.01 7.85 -0.53
CA GLN A 252 4.55 7.95 -0.58
C GLN A 252 3.87 6.77 0.14
N GLY A 253 4.59 6.09 1.04
CA GLY A 253 4.13 4.85 1.69
C GLY A 253 4.02 3.70 0.68
N VAL A 254 2.82 3.51 0.13
CA VAL A 254 2.51 2.57 -0.96
C VAL A 254 1.55 3.17 -2.00
N TRP A 255 1.19 4.46 -1.87
CA TRP A 255 0.14 5.10 -2.65
C TRP A 255 0.73 6.04 -3.71
N ASN A 256 0.74 5.59 -4.96
CA ASN A 256 1.26 6.36 -6.09
C ASN A 256 0.45 6.11 -7.36
N GLU A 257 -0.03 7.18 -8.00
CA GLU A 257 -0.74 7.13 -9.28
C GLU A 257 0.19 7.33 -10.49
N HIS A 258 1.42 7.82 -10.29
CA HIS A 258 2.30 8.21 -11.39
C HIS A 258 3.15 7.04 -11.90
N ILE A 259 3.31 6.92 -13.22
CA ILE A 259 4.34 6.03 -13.82
C ILE A 259 5.75 6.57 -13.58
N SER A 260 5.91 7.88 -13.56
CA SER A 260 7.15 8.56 -13.18
C SER A 260 6.83 9.52 -12.03
N ALA A 261 6.96 9.02 -10.82
CA ALA A 261 6.65 9.76 -9.60
C ALA A 261 7.74 10.80 -9.28
N PRO A 262 7.40 11.90 -8.56
CA PRO A 262 8.40 12.80 -7.98
C PRO A 262 9.43 12.02 -7.17
N TRP A 263 10.71 12.23 -7.47
CA TRP A 263 11.83 11.49 -6.84
C TRP A 263 11.66 9.96 -6.89
N ASN A 264 11.05 9.45 -7.96
CA ASN A 264 10.78 8.04 -8.20
C ASN A 264 9.93 7.33 -7.13
N SER A 265 9.37 8.07 -6.15
CA SER A 265 8.78 7.47 -4.94
C SER A 265 9.73 6.43 -4.31
N ASP A 266 11.03 6.72 -4.33
CA ASP A 266 12.07 5.78 -3.90
C ASP A 266 12.28 5.83 -2.38
N TYR A 267 13.45 5.37 -1.94
CA TYR A 267 13.89 5.43 -0.56
C TYR A 267 14.99 6.48 -0.39
N HIS A 268 14.61 7.71 -0.05
CA HIS A 268 15.56 8.74 0.39
C HIS A 268 16.02 8.47 1.83
N VAL A 269 17.30 8.13 1.99
CA VAL A 269 17.92 7.72 3.26
C VAL A 269 18.80 8.83 3.87
N ASN A 270 18.60 10.08 3.47
CA ASN A 270 19.25 11.24 4.07
C ASN A 270 18.30 12.08 4.94
N ILE A 271 17.06 11.61 5.17
CA ILE A 271 16.10 12.08 6.19
C ILE A 271 14.75 11.35 6.06
N ASN A 272 14.25 11.15 4.84
CA ASN A 272 12.84 10.80 4.60
C ASN A 272 12.48 9.40 5.11
N LEU A 273 13.26 8.38 4.73
CA LEU A 273 13.01 7.02 5.16
C LEU A 273 13.16 6.93 6.68
N GLN A 274 14.13 7.62 7.29
CA GLN A 274 14.23 7.67 8.74
C GLN A 274 12.97 8.27 9.36
N MET A 275 12.49 9.41 8.82
CA MET A 275 11.31 10.11 9.30
C MET A 275 10.05 9.24 9.25
N ASN A 276 9.87 8.45 8.19
CA ASN A 276 8.75 7.51 8.06
C ASN A 276 8.63 6.58 9.29
N TYR A 277 9.74 6.23 9.93
CA TYR A 277 9.79 5.27 11.05
C TYR A 277 10.01 5.89 12.42
N TRP A 278 10.14 7.22 12.54
CA TRP A 278 10.18 7.87 13.84
C TRP A 278 8.97 7.57 14.74
N PRO A 279 7.72 7.48 14.23
CA PRO A 279 6.59 7.14 15.08
C PRO A 279 6.50 5.65 15.41
N ALA A 280 7.23 4.76 14.73
CA ALA A 280 7.02 3.32 14.82
C ALA A 280 7.07 2.79 16.25
N GLU A 281 8.17 3.00 16.95
CA GLU A 281 8.34 2.48 18.31
C GLU A 281 7.56 3.28 19.35
N VAL A 282 7.67 4.62 19.30
CA VAL A 282 7.07 5.51 20.31
C VAL A 282 5.54 5.47 20.28
N CYS A 283 4.93 5.16 19.13
CA CYS A 283 3.48 4.98 18.99
C CYS A 283 3.04 3.51 19.07
N ASN A 284 3.91 2.59 19.52
CA ASN A 284 3.59 1.17 19.75
C ASN A 284 3.17 0.39 18.47
N LEU A 285 3.88 0.65 17.37
CA LEU A 285 3.71 0.05 16.04
C LEU A 285 4.95 -0.77 15.64
N HIS A 286 5.54 -1.52 16.59
CA HIS A 286 6.83 -2.19 16.43
C HIS A 286 6.90 -3.18 15.26
N GLU A 287 5.77 -3.83 14.92
CA GLU A 287 5.66 -4.73 13.76
C GLU A 287 5.97 -4.01 12.44
N THR A 288 5.83 -2.68 12.43
CA THR A 288 6.06 -1.92 11.21
C THR A 288 7.52 -1.80 10.83
N VAL A 289 8.44 -2.00 11.78
CA VAL A 289 9.87 -1.83 11.58
C VAL A 289 10.50 -3.06 10.91
N GLU A 290 9.84 -4.22 10.96
CA GLU A 290 10.38 -5.46 10.40
C GLU A 290 10.70 -5.35 8.89
N PRO A 291 9.80 -4.85 8.00
CA PRO A 291 10.15 -4.62 6.59
C PRO A 291 11.36 -3.69 6.40
N LEU A 292 11.51 -2.66 7.24
CA LEU A 292 12.64 -1.75 7.18
C LEU A 292 13.96 -2.47 7.51
N ILE A 293 13.99 -3.21 8.61
CA ILE A 293 15.20 -3.90 9.06
C ILE A 293 15.64 -4.93 8.01
N ARG A 294 14.69 -5.72 7.49
CA ARG A 294 14.98 -6.68 6.41
C ARG A 294 15.51 -5.97 5.17
N PHE A 295 14.94 -4.82 4.81
CA PHE A 295 15.40 -4.03 3.67
C PHE A 295 16.82 -3.49 3.87
N ILE A 296 17.13 -2.97 5.06
CA ILE A 296 18.49 -2.54 5.43
C ILE A 296 19.46 -3.72 5.30
N ASP A 297 19.11 -4.89 5.86
CA ASP A 297 19.96 -6.08 5.81
C ASP A 297 20.24 -6.54 4.38
N ARG A 298 19.21 -6.58 3.51
CA ARG A 298 19.40 -6.93 2.10
C ARG A 298 20.30 -5.97 1.36
N ASN A 299 20.27 -4.68 1.70
CA ASN A 299 21.12 -3.66 1.10
C ASN A 299 22.59 -3.71 1.56
N ARG A 300 22.94 -4.54 2.54
CA ARG A 300 24.33 -4.64 3.02
C ARG A 300 25.27 -5.18 1.95
N GLU A 301 24.88 -6.24 1.23
CA GLU A 301 25.70 -6.83 0.17
C GLU A 301 26.02 -5.84 -0.97
N PRO A 302 25.03 -5.20 -1.63
CA PRO A 302 25.34 -4.17 -2.63
C PRO A 302 26.09 -2.96 -2.03
N GLY A 303 25.82 -2.63 -0.76
CA GLY A 303 26.56 -1.60 -0.04
C GLY A 303 28.04 -1.96 0.21
N ARG A 304 28.39 -3.24 0.39
CA ARG A 304 29.80 -3.69 0.49
C ARG A 304 30.53 -3.49 -0.82
N GLU A 305 29.86 -3.80 -1.93
CA GLU A 305 30.40 -3.58 -3.27
C GLU A 305 30.67 -2.09 -3.50
N THR A 306 29.73 -1.24 -3.12
CA THR A 306 29.90 0.22 -3.19
C THR A 306 31.08 0.71 -2.35
N ALA A 307 31.21 0.24 -1.10
CA ALA A 307 32.31 0.64 -0.23
C ALA A 307 33.68 0.24 -0.80
N ARG A 308 33.78 -0.97 -1.38
CA ARG A 308 34.99 -1.49 -2.01
C ARG A 308 35.36 -0.71 -3.27
N GLU A 309 34.42 -0.58 -4.21
CA GLU A 309 34.69 0.02 -5.52
C GLU A 309 34.90 1.54 -5.46
N MET A 310 34.17 2.26 -4.59
CA MET A 310 34.23 3.73 -4.55
C MET A 310 35.27 4.27 -3.56
N TYR A 311 35.54 3.53 -2.46
CA TYR A 311 36.31 4.05 -1.34
C TYR A 311 37.48 3.16 -0.90
N ASP A 312 37.70 2.01 -1.55
CA ASP A 312 38.67 0.99 -1.11
C ASP A 312 38.50 0.66 0.39
N ALA A 313 37.24 0.60 0.83
CA ALA A 313 36.88 0.47 2.23
C ALA A 313 36.22 -0.87 2.51
N ASN A 314 36.52 -1.43 3.69
CA ASN A 314 35.74 -2.51 4.28
C ASN A 314 34.38 -1.99 4.76
N GLY A 315 33.48 -2.89 5.12
CA GLY A 315 32.14 -2.51 5.58
C GLY A 315 31.16 -2.39 4.42
N TRP A 316 30.08 -1.62 4.63
CA TRP A 316 29.09 -1.32 3.61
C TRP A 316 28.67 0.14 3.74
N THR A 317 28.25 0.75 2.62
CA THR A 317 27.69 2.10 2.61
C THR A 317 26.56 2.22 1.60
N MET A 318 25.72 3.23 1.77
CA MET A 318 24.76 3.70 0.78
C MET A 318 24.69 5.22 0.86
N HIS A 319 24.38 5.85 -0.27
CA HIS A 319 24.38 7.31 -0.40
C HIS A 319 23.04 7.93 0.06
N HIS A 320 22.52 8.95 -0.61
CA HIS A 320 21.28 9.64 -0.19
C HIS A 320 20.00 8.91 -0.60
N ILE A 321 20.06 8.00 -1.58
CA ILE A 321 18.90 7.23 -2.07
C ILE A 321 19.22 5.75 -2.24
N THR A 322 18.18 4.93 -2.19
CA THR A 322 18.18 3.53 -2.61
C THR A 322 16.84 3.15 -3.25
N ASN A 323 16.74 1.95 -3.81
CA ASN A 323 15.54 1.44 -4.47
C ASN A 323 15.34 -0.06 -4.16
N ILE A 324 14.28 -0.64 -4.71
CA ILE A 324 13.94 -2.06 -4.50
C ILE A 324 14.99 -3.03 -5.05
N PHE A 325 15.94 -2.56 -5.85
CA PHE A 325 16.98 -3.37 -6.49
C PHE A 325 18.35 -3.26 -5.81
N GLY A 326 18.42 -2.63 -4.64
CA GLY A 326 19.67 -2.52 -3.90
C GLY A 326 20.63 -1.45 -4.43
N PHE A 327 20.11 -0.37 -5.03
CA PHE A 327 20.95 0.73 -5.49
C PHE A 327 21.60 1.45 -4.30
N THR A 328 22.93 1.40 -4.19
CA THR A 328 23.68 2.02 -3.08
C THR A 328 24.76 3.01 -3.54
N ALA A 329 25.01 3.11 -4.84
CA ALA A 329 26.03 3.98 -5.44
C ALA A 329 25.65 5.48 -5.39
N LEU A 330 26.57 6.35 -5.86
CA LEU A 330 26.27 7.77 -6.05
C LEU A 330 25.19 7.95 -7.13
N ALA A 331 24.21 8.80 -6.85
CA ALA A 331 23.20 9.23 -7.82
C ALA A 331 23.10 10.76 -7.89
N ASP A 332 22.43 11.21 -8.96
CA ASP A 332 22.12 12.61 -9.22
C ASP A 332 23.36 13.53 -9.26
N ALA A 333 23.41 14.57 -8.41
CA ALA A 333 24.44 15.59 -8.43
C ALA A 333 25.21 15.64 -7.10
N ILE A 334 26.49 16.02 -7.17
CA ILE A 334 27.46 15.99 -6.07
C ILE A 334 26.93 16.62 -4.77
N HIS A 335 26.31 17.80 -4.83
CA HIS A 335 25.86 18.54 -3.65
C HIS A 335 24.81 17.86 -2.76
N TRP A 336 24.04 16.90 -3.28
CA TRP A 336 23.14 16.07 -2.48
C TRP A 336 23.52 14.58 -2.54
N GLY A 337 24.06 14.13 -3.66
CA GLY A 337 24.42 12.73 -3.90
C GLY A 337 25.63 12.26 -3.12
N MET A 338 26.60 13.14 -2.85
CA MET A 338 27.81 12.80 -2.10
C MET A 338 27.55 12.76 -0.59
N PHE A 339 26.67 11.84 -0.17
CA PHE A 339 26.27 11.61 1.21
C PHE A 339 26.50 10.14 1.60
N PRO A 340 27.73 9.69 1.86
CA PRO A 340 28.04 8.28 2.18
C PRO A 340 27.65 7.89 3.63
N MET A 341 26.61 8.53 4.17
CA MET A 341 26.14 8.40 5.56
C MET A 341 24.72 7.84 5.65
N GLY A 342 24.11 7.44 4.53
CA GLY A 342 22.78 6.83 4.53
C GLY A 342 22.76 5.55 5.37
N ALA A 343 23.72 4.64 5.12
CA ALA A 343 23.86 3.39 5.85
C ALA A 343 24.00 3.60 7.37
N SER A 344 24.89 4.51 7.78
CA SER A 344 25.19 4.76 9.19
C SER A 344 24.01 5.38 9.93
N TRP A 345 23.24 6.27 9.29
CA TRP A 345 22.00 6.79 9.88
C TRP A 345 20.92 5.70 9.97
N MET A 346 20.76 4.86 8.93
CA MET A 346 19.77 3.77 8.97
C MET A 346 20.04 2.76 10.09
N CYS A 347 21.30 2.53 10.47
CA CYS A 347 21.64 1.72 11.64
C CYS A 347 21.04 2.25 12.96
N LEU A 348 20.75 3.56 13.07
CA LEU A 348 20.07 4.11 14.25
C LEU A 348 18.62 3.60 14.37
N SER A 349 17.94 3.35 13.26
CA SER A 349 16.59 2.76 13.28
C SER A 349 16.63 1.31 13.76
N VAL A 350 17.64 0.54 13.35
CA VAL A 350 17.88 -0.84 13.81
C VAL A 350 18.16 -0.86 15.32
N TRP A 351 19.07 0.00 15.79
CA TRP A 351 19.37 0.10 17.22
C TRP A 351 18.16 0.55 18.05
N ARG A 352 17.39 1.51 17.55
CA ARG A 352 16.18 2.00 18.23
C ARG A 352 15.14 0.91 18.45
N HIS A 353 14.96 0.00 17.50
CA HIS A 353 14.06 -1.15 17.69
C HIS A 353 14.48 -1.98 18.91
N PHE A 354 15.78 -2.26 19.05
CA PHE A 354 16.30 -2.95 20.24
C PHE A 354 16.10 -2.13 21.52
N GLU A 355 16.30 -0.81 21.51
CA GLU A 355 16.11 0.02 22.71
C GLU A 355 14.67 -0.03 23.25
N TYR A 356 13.68 -0.18 22.37
CA TYR A 356 12.27 -0.26 22.77
C TYR A 356 11.82 -1.68 23.13
N THR A 357 12.29 -2.70 22.41
CA THR A 357 11.85 -4.09 22.61
C THR A 357 12.71 -4.86 23.61
N MET A 358 13.97 -4.44 23.78
CA MET A 358 15.01 -5.16 24.52
C MET A 358 15.23 -6.60 24.02
N ASP A 359 14.86 -6.91 22.77
CA ASP A 359 15.00 -8.24 22.19
C ASP A 359 16.46 -8.54 21.82
N THR A 360 17.12 -9.35 22.63
CA THR A 360 18.52 -9.75 22.41
C THR A 360 18.69 -10.74 21.26
N THR A 361 17.64 -11.49 20.89
CA THR A 361 17.66 -12.38 19.73
C THR A 361 17.67 -11.54 18.46
N TYR A 362 16.75 -10.58 18.37
CA TYR A 362 16.73 -9.57 17.31
C TYR A 362 18.09 -8.87 17.16
N LEU A 363 18.67 -8.40 18.27
CA LEU A 363 19.95 -7.71 18.25
C LEU A 363 21.07 -8.62 17.72
N ALA A 364 21.07 -9.90 18.12
CA ALA A 364 22.01 -10.89 17.61
C ALA A 364 21.85 -11.09 16.09
N GLU A 365 20.63 -11.25 15.59
CA GLU A 365 20.39 -11.55 14.19
C GLU A 365 20.59 -10.33 13.26
N SER A 366 20.19 -9.14 13.71
CA SER A 366 20.20 -7.92 12.88
C SER A 366 21.51 -7.15 12.95
N CYS A 367 22.20 -7.17 14.09
CA CYS A 367 23.44 -6.39 14.30
C CYS A 367 24.72 -7.25 14.27
N HIS A 368 24.65 -8.55 14.56
CA HIS A 368 25.83 -9.41 14.47
C HIS A 368 25.95 -10.07 13.11
N ASP A 369 26.72 -9.44 12.23
CA ASP A 369 27.29 -10.17 11.11
C ASP A 369 28.54 -10.92 11.58
N SER A 370 28.41 -12.24 11.65
CA SER A 370 29.47 -13.19 12.03
C SER A 370 30.72 -13.09 11.13
N ARG A 371 30.63 -12.38 9.99
CA ARG A 371 31.73 -12.15 9.06
C ARG A 371 32.71 -11.04 9.48
N TYR A 372 32.43 -10.26 10.53
CA TYR A 372 33.40 -9.30 11.10
C TYR A 372 34.30 -9.91 12.19
N ARG A 373 34.32 -11.24 12.33
CA ARG A 373 35.31 -11.97 13.11
C ARG A 373 36.35 -12.62 12.20
N SER A 374 37.24 -11.84 11.60
CA SER A 374 38.57 -12.31 11.20
C SER A 374 39.48 -11.14 10.89
#